data_AF-A0A382TVF1-F1
#
_entry.id   AF-A0A382TVF1-F1
#
_cell.length_a   1.000
_cell.length_b   1.000
_cell.length_c   1.000
_cell.angle_alpha   90.00
_cell.angle_beta   90.00
_cell.angle_gamma   90.00
#
_symmetry.space_group_name_H-M   'P 1'
#
loop_
_entity.id
_entity.type
_entity.pdbx_description
1 polymer ?
#
loop_
_entity_poly.entity_id
_entity_poly.type
_entity_poly.pdbx_seq_one_letter_code
_entity_poly.pdbx_strand_id
1 'polypeptide(L)'
;MRLFLAAAGQHDLAALRHNSSSDFNTRVWTRVVPKLLPDILGSAFSGGPTEVSGTVFQGAVTEITITQGTRALTCVLREENGVLLVDDIVVPTTTLPGSLKRQFERLVPGLGFRQAIAANDSRLAATYSSSDFNRLVWSQVGDQLPLRAGRAARFLRPAVSRIREIDDDREEVVLGDREFGARVVLVNESRGFRVDDIELLSGAASDARPTMLKQALRLEIARPRNRDQAPAASSRRPTTPVVPSEPTAR
;
A
#
# COMPACT_ATOMS: atom_id res chain seq x y z
N MET A 1 0.65 19.51 20.48
CA MET A 1 0.12 18.16 20.80
C MET A 1 -1.41 18.06 20.75
N ARG A 2 -2.20 18.79 21.56
CA ARG A 2 -3.69 18.63 21.53
C ARG A 2 -4.31 18.81 20.14
N LEU A 3 -3.84 19.83 19.40
CA LEU A 3 -4.27 20.08 18.01
C LEU A 3 -3.89 18.93 17.08
N PHE A 4 -2.70 18.33 17.24
CA PHE A 4 -2.30 17.15 16.49
C PHE A 4 -3.24 15.97 16.74
N LEU A 5 -3.58 15.67 18.00
CA LEU A 5 -4.48 14.56 18.33
C LEU A 5 -5.91 14.81 17.84
N ALA A 6 -6.39 16.05 17.91
CA ALA A 6 -7.67 16.43 17.34
C ALA A 6 -7.69 16.23 15.81
N ALA A 7 -6.62 16.67 15.13
CA ALA A 7 -6.45 16.45 13.69
C ALA A 7 -6.38 14.96 13.32
N ALA A 8 -5.72 14.15 14.15
CA ALA A 8 -5.68 12.70 13.98
C ALA A 8 -7.09 12.08 14.08
N GLY A 9 -7.87 12.49 15.09
CA GLY A 9 -9.25 12.03 15.26
C GLY A 9 -10.20 12.45 14.14
N GLN A 10 -9.91 13.57 13.47
CA GLN A 10 -10.70 14.09 12.35
C GLN A 10 -10.17 13.68 10.97
N HIS A 11 -9.06 12.93 10.92
CA HIS A 11 -8.33 12.60 9.69
C HIS A 11 -7.95 13.85 8.85
N ASP A 12 -7.66 14.98 9.50
CA ASP A 12 -7.25 16.21 8.83
C ASP A 12 -5.74 16.20 8.55
N LEU A 13 -5.39 15.81 7.33
CA LEU A 13 -3.99 15.76 6.88
C LEU A 13 -3.31 17.13 6.90
N ALA A 14 -4.03 18.21 6.60
CA ALA A 14 -3.44 19.55 6.56
C ALA A 14 -3.08 20.00 7.98
N ALA A 15 -3.99 19.81 8.93
CA ALA A 15 -3.72 20.10 10.34
C ALA A 15 -2.65 19.18 10.93
N LEU A 16 -2.62 17.89 10.58
CA LEU A 16 -1.53 16.98 10.99
C LEU A 16 -0.17 17.49 10.50
N ARG A 17 -0.08 17.89 9.23
CA ARG A 17 1.16 18.45 8.67
C ARG A 17 1.59 19.72 9.41
N HIS A 18 0.65 20.62 9.67
CA HIS A 18 0.93 21.86 10.38
C HIS A 18 1.40 21.66 11.82
N ASN A 19 0.97 20.58 12.47
CA ASN A 19 1.31 20.27 13.86
C ASN A 19 2.43 19.22 14.01
N SER A 20 3.11 18.88 12.91
CA SER A 20 4.21 17.90 12.90
C SER A 20 5.54 18.56 12.56
N SER A 21 6.63 17.99 13.08
CA SER A 21 7.99 18.39 12.74
C SER A 21 8.27 18.26 11.24
N SER A 22 9.28 18.95 10.74
CA SER A 22 9.74 18.82 9.36
C SER A 22 10.16 17.39 9.01
N ASP A 23 10.82 16.68 9.95
CA ASP A 23 11.22 15.28 9.77
C ASP A 23 9.99 14.36 9.64
N PHE A 24 9.01 14.48 10.54
CA PHE A 24 7.80 13.66 10.49
C PHE A 24 6.99 13.93 9.22
N ASN A 25 6.90 15.21 8.82
CA ASN A 25 6.27 15.60 7.56
C ASN A 25 6.94 14.95 6.34
N THR A 26 8.26 15.08 6.24
CA THR A 26 9.03 14.61 5.09
C THR A 26 9.00 13.09 4.96
N ARG A 27 9.05 12.38 6.09
CA ARG A 27 9.10 10.92 6.09
C ARG A 27 7.73 10.27 5.91
N VAL A 28 6.67 10.90 6.42
CA VAL A 28 5.33 10.33 6.44
C VAL A 28 4.32 11.20 5.70
N TRP A 29 3.99 12.38 6.21
CA TRP A 29 2.77 13.09 5.78
C TRP A 29 2.79 13.60 4.36
N THR A 30 3.95 13.93 3.80
CA THR A 30 4.08 14.32 2.38
C THR A 30 3.78 13.18 1.42
N ARG A 31 3.92 11.93 1.88
CA ARG A 31 3.69 10.70 1.10
C ARG A 31 2.27 10.12 1.29
N VAL A 32 1.50 10.64 2.24
CA VAL A 32 0.14 10.21 2.52
C VAL A 32 -0.84 11.00 1.66
N VAL A 33 -1.76 10.30 1.01
CA VAL A 33 -2.96 10.89 0.38
C VAL A 33 -4.14 10.82 1.35
N PRO A 34 -5.10 11.78 1.30
CA PRO A 34 -6.21 11.87 2.26
C PRO A 34 -6.97 10.55 2.50
N LYS A 35 -7.18 9.77 1.43
CA LYS A 35 -7.92 8.50 1.47
C LYS A 35 -7.24 7.39 2.29
N LEU A 36 -5.93 7.50 2.57
CA LEU A 36 -5.20 6.53 3.39
C LEU A 36 -5.23 6.86 4.89
N LEU A 37 -5.57 8.09 5.29
CA LEU A 37 -5.49 8.49 6.70
C LEU A 37 -6.32 7.64 7.65
N PRO A 38 -7.58 7.29 7.35
CA PRO A 38 -8.39 6.49 8.28
C PRO A 38 -7.74 5.14 8.59
N ASP A 39 -7.14 4.49 7.60
CA ASP A 39 -6.47 3.21 7.77
C ASP A 39 -5.16 3.34 8.57
N ILE A 40 -4.36 4.37 8.30
CA ILE A 40 -3.10 4.61 9.00
C ILE A 40 -3.38 4.96 10.46
N LEU A 41 -4.25 5.94 10.70
CA LEU A 41 -4.52 6.48 12.02
C LEU A 41 -5.38 5.53 12.87
N GLY A 42 -6.34 4.83 12.27
CA GLY A 42 -7.17 3.84 12.97
C GLY A 42 -6.37 2.67 13.55
N SER A 43 -5.20 2.38 13.00
CA SER A 43 -4.28 1.36 13.58
C SER A 43 -3.59 1.85 14.85
N ALA A 44 -3.35 3.16 14.96
CA ALA A 44 -2.51 3.78 15.97
C ALA A 44 -3.29 4.40 17.13
N PHE A 45 -4.35 5.14 16.82
CA PHE A 45 -5.10 5.93 17.79
C PHE A 45 -6.44 5.28 18.12
N SER A 46 -6.88 5.47 19.36
CA SER A 46 -8.25 5.11 19.77
C SER A 46 -9.10 6.38 19.87
N GLY A 47 -10.38 6.30 19.52
CA GLY A 47 -11.33 7.42 19.65
C GLY A 47 -11.76 7.76 21.08
N GLY A 48 -11.07 7.23 22.10
CA GLY A 48 -11.38 7.49 23.51
C GLY A 48 -10.93 8.88 23.99
N PRO A 49 -11.37 9.30 25.19
CA PRO A 49 -10.89 10.53 25.80
C PRO A 49 -9.38 10.48 26.00
N THR A 50 -8.73 11.64 25.87
CA THR A 50 -7.28 11.78 26.06
C THR A 50 -6.99 12.38 27.43
N GLU A 51 -6.23 11.66 28.24
CA GLU A 51 -5.78 12.11 29.56
C GLU A 51 -4.26 12.25 29.58
N VAL A 52 -3.76 13.37 30.11
CA VAL A 52 -2.31 13.58 30.27
C VAL A 52 -1.88 12.98 31.60
N SER A 53 -0.92 12.07 31.54
CA SER A 53 -0.41 11.34 32.72
C SER A 53 0.95 11.83 33.18
N GLY A 54 1.73 12.47 32.30
CA GLY A 54 3.03 13.03 32.68
C GLY A 54 3.69 13.82 31.56
N THR A 55 4.61 14.69 31.95
CA THR A 55 5.43 15.49 31.05
C THR A 55 6.88 15.43 31.50
N VAL A 56 7.79 15.16 30.56
CA VAL A 56 9.23 15.13 30.79
C VAL A 56 9.90 16.10 29.82
N PHE A 57 10.81 16.91 30.34
CA PHE A 57 11.59 17.87 29.55
C PHE A 57 13.04 17.40 29.47
N GLN A 58 13.56 17.24 28.26
CA GLN A 58 14.93 16.79 27.99
C GLN A 58 15.60 17.74 26.99
N GLY A 59 15.98 18.92 27.47
CA GLY A 59 16.59 19.96 26.64
C GLY A 59 15.66 20.41 25.52
N ALA A 60 16.02 20.10 24.28
CA ALA A 60 15.26 20.47 23.08
C ALA A 60 14.04 19.57 22.79
N VAL A 61 13.83 18.52 23.60
CA VAL A 61 12.73 17.56 23.44
C VAL A 61 11.80 17.63 24.64
N THR A 62 10.50 17.69 24.37
CA THR A 62 9.45 17.55 25.39
C THR A 62 8.67 16.27 25.12
N GLU A 63 8.59 15.39 26.10
CA GLU A 63 7.79 14.17 26.01
C GLU A 63 6.53 14.31 26.86
N ILE A 64 5.37 14.07 26.26
CA ILE A 64 4.09 14.10 26.96
C ILE A 64 3.45 12.72 26.87
N THR A 65 3.32 12.06 28.01
CA THR A 65 2.66 10.75 28.08
C THR A 65 1.16 10.94 28.30
N ILE A 66 0.38 10.37 27.40
CA ILE A 66 -1.07 10.41 27.39
C ILE A 66 -1.63 9.00 27.45
N THR A 67 -2.86 8.90 27.93
CA THR A 67 -3.68 7.70 27.80
C THR A 67 -4.87 8.02 26.90
N GLN A 68 -5.10 7.19 25.89
CA GLN A 68 -6.30 7.21 25.07
C GLN A 68 -6.99 5.85 25.19
N GLY A 69 -8.17 5.81 25.83
CA GLY A 69 -8.83 4.55 26.15
C GLY A 69 -7.92 3.64 26.97
N THR A 70 -7.51 2.50 26.41
CA THR A 70 -6.59 1.54 27.05
C THR A 70 -5.14 1.67 26.60
N ARG A 71 -4.82 2.62 25.70
CA ARG A 71 -3.49 2.77 25.11
C ARG A 71 -2.74 3.93 25.75
N ALA A 72 -1.56 3.63 26.30
CA ALA A 72 -0.59 4.65 26.65
C ALA A 72 0.24 5.03 25.42
N LEU A 73 0.39 6.33 25.17
CA LEU A 73 1.16 6.89 24.07
C LEU A 73 2.07 8.00 24.63
N THR A 74 3.28 8.15 24.12
CA THR A 74 4.16 9.28 24.45
C THR A 74 4.35 10.13 23.21
N CYS A 75 3.80 11.34 23.21
CA CYS A 75 4.06 12.32 22.17
C CYS A 75 5.43 12.93 22.40
N VAL A 76 6.33 12.79 21.43
CA VAL A 76 7.63 13.44 21.41
C VAL A 76 7.50 14.74 20.64
N LEU A 77 7.75 15.86 21.31
CA LEU A 77 7.70 17.19 20.72
C LEU A 77 9.10 17.77 20.59
N ARG A 78 9.34 18.50 19.51
CA ARG A 78 10.56 19.27 19.25
C ARG A 78 10.21 20.71 18.96
N GLU A 79 11.08 21.61 19.38
CA GLU A 79 10.97 23.01 19.00
C GLU A 79 11.54 23.20 17.58
N GLU A 80 10.75 23.78 16.69
CA GLU A 80 11.17 24.23 15.37
C GLU A 80 10.66 25.65 15.16
N ASN A 81 11.57 26.61 14.96
CA ASN A 81 11.26 28.03 14.76
C ASN A 81 10.36 28.63 15.86
N GLY A 82 10.63 28.31 17.14
CA GLY A 82 9.84 28.80 18.27
C GLY A 82 8.49 28.09 18.49
N VAL A 83 8.19 27.03 17.73
CA VAL A 83 6.94 26.27 17.85
C VAL A 83 7.23 24.82 18.25
N LEU A 84 6.54 24.33 19.27
CA LEU A 84 6.59 22.92 19.66
C LEU A 84 5.70 22.06 18.75
N LEU A 85 6.34 21.26 17.90
CA LEU A 85 5.69 20.38 16.92
C LEU A 85 5.86 18.92 17.32
N VAL A 86 4.92 18.06 16.93
CA VAL A 86 5.01 16.62 17.18
C VAL A 86 6.04 16.02 16.22
N ASP A 87 7.12 15.46 16.76
CA ASP A 87 8.16 14.81 15.98
C ASP A 87 7.94 13.30 15.85
N ASP A 88 7.39 12.68 16.89
CA ASP A 88 7.07 11.26 16.90
C ASP A 88 6.02 10.95 17.96
N ILE A 89 5.45 9.76 17.88
CA ILE A 89 4.59 9.19 18.90
C ILE A 89 5.11 7.81 19.20
N VAL A 90 5.47 7.59 20.45
CA VAL A 90 6.02 6.34 20.95
C VAL A 90 4.91 5.54 21.61
N VAL A 91 4.84 4.26 21.28
CA VAL A 91 3.90 3.30 21.85
C VAL A 91 4.66 2.14 22.50
N PRO A 92 4.19 1.63 23.65
CA PRO A 92 4.77 0.44 24.25
C PRO A 92 4.41 -0.79 23.40
N THR A 93 5.42 -1.43 22.83
CA THR A 93 5.27 -2.63 22.00
C THR A 93 6.52 -3.49 22.08
N THR A 94 6.35 -4.79 21.90
CA THR A 94 7.43 -5.79 21.90
C THR A 94 7.73 -6.34 20.50
N THR A 95 6.84 -6.13 19.53
CA THR A 95 6.93 -6.77 18.20
C THR A 95 7.11 -5.76 17.05
N LEU A 96 6.86 -4.48 17.31
CA LEU A 96 6.99 -3.40 16.34
C LEU A 96 7.99 -2.36 16.85
N PRO A 97 8.56 -1.52 15.97
CA PRO A 97 9.27 -0.32 16.41
C PRO A 97 8.36 0.54 17.29
N GLY A 98 8.82 0.96 18.47
CA GLY A 98 8.00 1.80 19.36
C GLY A 98 7.55 3.13 18.74
N SER A 99 8.31 3.64 17.77
CA SER A 99 8.01 4.85 17.00
C SER A 99 6.90 4.63 15.97
N LEU A 100 5.75 5.30 16.12
CA LEU A 100 4.71 5.33 15.11
C LEU A 100 5.16 6.03 13.83
N LYS A 101 6.04 7.04 13.91
CA LYS A 101 6.65 7.65 12.72
C LYS A 101 7.34 6.59 11.87
N ARG A 102 8.15 5.72 12.49
CA ARG A 102 8.81 4.59 11.79
C ARG A 102 7.79 3.59 11.25
N GLN A 103 6.78 3.21 12.03
CA GLN A 103 5.73 2.29 11.57
C GLN A 103 4.98 2.84 10.35
N PHE A 104 4.55 4.11 10.39
CA PHE A 104 3.83 4.75 9.29
C PHE A 104 4.68 4.86 8.03
N GLU A 105 5.97 5.15 8.16
CA GLU A 105 6.89 5.19 7.04
C GLU A 105 6.92 3.87 6.24
N ARG A 106 6.70 2.71 6.91
CA ARG A 106 6.59 1.39 6.28
C ARG A 106 5.18 1.07 5.81
N LEU A 107 4.16 1.54 6.54
CA LEU A 107 2.77 1.24 6.22
C LEU A 107 2.28 1.99 4.97
N VAL A 108 2.69 3.24 4.81
CA VAL A 108 2.26 4.11 3.70
C VAL A 108 2.47 3.49 2.31
N PRO A 109 3.66 2.98 1.93
CA PRO A 109 3.84 2.38 0.61
C PRO A 109 2.96 1.14 0.39
N GLY A 110 2.78 0.28 1.40
CA GLY A 110 1.91 -0.89 1.29
C GLY A 110 0.43 -0.54 1.07
N LEU A 111 -0.09 0.44 1.82
CA LEU A 111 -1.48 0.89 1.67
C LEU A 111 -1.70 1.72 0.40
N GLY A 112 -0.73 2.53 0.02
CA GLY A 112 -0.75 3.26 -1.25
C GLY A 112 -0.78 2.30 -2.44
N PHE A 113 0.07 1.28 -2.42
CA PHE A 113 0.07 0.21 -3.42
C PHE A 113 -1.28 -0.50 -3.47
N ARG A 114 -1.84 -0.89 -2.32
CA ARG A 114 -3.17 -1.50 -2.22
C ARG A 114 -4.26 -0.64 -2.88
N GLN A 115 -4.27 0.65 -2.58
CA GLN A 115 -5.25 1.58 -3.14
C GLN A 115 -5.11 1.67 -4.66
N ALA A 116 -3.88 1.76 -5.17
CA ALA A 116 -3.61 1.86 -6.59
C ALA A 116 -4.06 0.62 -7.36
N ILE A 117 -3.74 -0.57 -6.87
CA ILE A 117 -4.16 -1.82 -7.52
C ILE A 117 -5.67 -2.06 -7.43
N ALA A 118 -6.32 -1.64 -6.33
CA ALA A 118 -7.77 -1.69 -6.19
C ALA A 118 -8.49 -0.72 -7.14
N ALA A 119 -7.85 0.41 -7.46
CA ALA A 119 -8.33 1.39 -8.43
C ALA A 119 -7.99 1.04 -9.88
N ASN A 120 -7.31 -0.10 -10.14
CA ASN A 120 -6.79 -0.47 -11.44
C ASN A 120 -5.86 0.59 -12.06
N ASP A 121 -5.08 1.29 -11.24
CA ASP A 121 -4.18 2.38 -11.66
C ASP A 121 -2.71 1.94 -11.60
N SER A 122 -2.16 1.54 -12.75
CA SER A 122 -0.76 1.10 -12.88
C SER A 122 0.24 2.22 -12.64
N ARG A 123 -0.09 3.46 -13.01
CA ARG A 123 0.80 4.61 -12.84
C ARG A 123 0.93 4.95 -11.37
N LEU A 124 -0.19 4.96 -10.64
CA LEU A 124 -0.17 5.16 -9.20
C LEU A 124 0.53 4.00 -8.48
N ALA A 125 0.30 2.74 -8.91
CA ALA A 125 0.95 1.57 -8.32
C ALA A 125 2.48 1.66 -8.46
N ALA A 126 2.97 2.15 -9.60
CA ALA A 126 4.39 2.36 -9.85
C ALA A 126 5.03 3.39 -8.88
N THR A 127 4.28 4.39 -8.42
CA THR A 127 4.80 5.37 -7.44
C THR A 127 5.08 4.76 -6.07
N TYR A 128 4.44 3.64 -5.73
CA TYR A 128 4.63 2.91 -4.49
C TYR A 128 5.52 1.67 -4.64
N SER A 129 5.93 1.34 -5.86
CA SER A 129 6.70 0.13 -6.17
C SER A 129 8.18 0.47 -6.37
N SER A 130 9.06 -0.50 -6.11
CA SER A 130 10.51 -0.36 -6.31
C SER A 130 10.84 -0.18 -7.79
N SER A 131 12.01 0.37 -8.07
CA SER A 131 12.52 0.53 -9.43
C SER A 131 12.59 -0.80 -10.18
N ASP A 132 12.94 -1.90 -9.49
CA ASP A 132 12.98 -3.24 -10.09
C ASP A 132 11.58 -3.82 -10.34
N PHE A 133 10.63 -3.63 -9.41
CA PHE A 133 9.22 -4.00 -9.65
C PHE A 133 8.67 -3.22 -10.84
N ASN A 134 8.90 -1.91 -10.89
CA ASN A 134 8.50 -1.04 -12.01
C ASN A 134 9.00 -1.58 -13.35
N ARG A 135 10.30 -1.91 -13.44
CA ARG A 135 10.93 -2.43 -14.66
C ARG A 135 10.39 -3.81 -15.09
N LEU A 136 10.10 -4.68 -14.13
CA LEU A 136 9.68 -6.06 -14.43
C LEU A 136 8.19 -6.21 -14.70
N VAL A 137 7.37 -5.31 -14.16
CA VAL A 137 5.91 -5.42 -14.22
C VAL A 137 5.28 -4.18 -14.83
N TRP A 138 5.46 -3.01 -14.22
CA TRP A 138 4.67 -1.82 -14.59
C TRP A 138 5.06 -1.22 -15.94
N SER A 139 6.32 -1.31 -16.35
CA SER A 139 6.74 -0.86 -17.68
C SER A 139 6.27 -1.79 -18.81
N GLN A 140 5.75 -2.97 -18.47
CA GLN A 140 5.31 -3.98 -19.42
C GLN A 140 3.78 -4.01 -19.58
N VAL A 141 3.06 -3.33 -18.69
CA VAL A 141 1.59 -3.22 -18.74
C VAL A 141 1.20 -1.83 -19.21
N GLY A 142 0.16 -1.75 -20.04
CA GLY A 142 -0.45 -0.48 -20.40
C GLY A 142 -1.31 0.08 -19.26
N ASP A 143 -2.48 0.62 -19.61
CA ASP A 143 -3.40 1.23 -18.64
C ASP A 143 -4.24 0.21 -17.85
N GLN A 144 -4.07 -1.10 -18.06
CA GLN A 144 -4.80 -2.15 -17.35
C GLN A 144 -3.85 -3.03 -16.54
N LEU A 145 -4.17 -3.22 -15.25
CA LEU A 145 -3.41 -4.12 -14.39
C LEU A 145 -3.69 -5.60 -14.71
N PRO A 146 -2.70 -6.49 -14.49
CA PRO A 146 -2.93 -7.92 -14.53
C PRO A 146 -3.97 -8.33 -13.47
N LEU A 147 -4.79 -9.35 -13.78
CA LEU A 147 -5.91 -9.76 -12.93
C LEU A 147 -5.46 -10.16 -11.52
N ARG A 148 -4.27 -10.77 -11.42
CA ARG A 148 -3.68 -11.16 -10.13
C ARG A 148 -3.34 -9.97 -9.24
N ALA A 149 -3.02 -8.81 -9.81
CA ALA A 149 -2.73 -7.61 -9.03
C ALA A 149 -3.98 -7.14 -8.26
N GLY A 150 -5.14 -7.06 -8.94
CA GLY A 150 -6.39 -6.66 -8.28
C GLY A 150 -6.80 -7.58 -7.13
N ARG A 151 -6.52 -8.89 -7.24
CA ARG A 151 -6.79 -9.86 -6.17
C ARG A 151 -5.87 -9.73 -4.96
N ALA A 152 -4.68 -9.14 -5.10
CA ALA A 152 -3.75 -8.95 -3.99
C ALA A 152 -4.23 -7.87 -2.99
N ALA A 153 -5.05 -6.92 -3.45
CA ALA A 153 -5.51 -5.80 -2.63
C ALA A 153 -6.15 -6.22 -1.29
N ARG A 154 -6.96 -7.29 -1.32
CA ARG A 154 -7.69 -7.79 -0.13
C ARG A 154 -6.77 -8.34 0.97
N PHE A 155 -5.54 -8.73 0.64
CA PHE A 155 -4.57 -9.29 1.58
C PHE A 155 -3.74 -8.21 2.28
N LEU A 156 -3.65 -7.00 1.71
CA LEU A 156 -2.90 -5.86 2.26
C LEU A 156 -3.72 -5.13 3.33
N ARG A 157 -4.02 -5.81 4.44
CA ARG A 157 -4.84 -5.24 5.53
C ARG A 157 -4.10 -4.11 6.27
N PRO A 158 -4.81 -3.07 6.74
CA PRO A 158 -4.20 -1.95 7.46
C PRO A 158 -3.94 -2.30 8.94
N ALA A 159 -3.24 -3.41 9.17
CA ALA A 159 -2.92 -3.93 10.49
C ALA A 159 -1.50 -4.49 10.45
N VAL A 160 -0.51 -3.74 10.94
CA VAL A 160 0.88 -4.20 10.98
C VAL A 160 1.05 -5.14 12.16
N SER A 161 1.46 -6.39 11.90
CA SER A 161 1.73 -7.38 12.95
C SER A 161 3.21 -7.62 13.20
N ARG A 162 4.08 -7.29 12.22
CA ARG A 162 5.53 -7.41 12.35
C ARG A 162 6.25 -6.48 11.37
N ILE A 163 7.37 -5.93 11.80
CA ILE A 163 8.38 -5.30 10.94
C ILE A 163 9.73 -5.95 11.28
N ARG A 164 10.50 -6.36 10.26
CA ARG A 164 11.81 -7.00 10.43
C ARG A 164 12.76 -6.56 9.32
N GLU A 165 13.94 -6.09 9.69
CA GLU A 165 15.04 -5.87 8.75
C GLU A 165 15.54 -7.22 8.20
N ILE A 166 15.70 -7.32 6.88
CA ILE A 166 16.21 -8.54 6.22
C ILE A 166 17.67 -8.34 5.83
N ASP A 167 17.98 -7.21 5.20
CA ASP A 167 19.31 -6.74 4.79
C ASP A 167 19.35 -5.19 4.89
N ASP A 168 20.49 -4.58 4.55
CA ASP A 168 20.77 -3.16 4.83
C ASP A 168 19.75 -2.18 4.21
N ASP A 169 19.11 -2.55 3.11
CA ASP A 169 18.12 -1.71 2.41
C ASP A 169 16.72 -2.31 2.34
N ARG A 170 16.49 -3.54 2.82
CA ARG A 170 15.16 -4.18 2.77
C ARG A 170 14.60 -4.53 4.13
N GLU A 171 13.30 -4.32 4.21
CA GLU A 171 12.49 -4.65 5.36
C GLU A 171 11.31 -5.52 4.97
N GLU A 172 10.99 -6.47 5.84
CA GLU A 172 9.77 -7.25 5.80
C GLU A 172 8.70 -6.58 6.68
N VAL A 173 7.53 -6.32 6.10
CA VAL A 173 6.35 -5.86 6.82
C VAL A 173 5.23 -6.88 6.67
N VAL A 174 4.73 -7.39 7.78
CA VAL A 174 3.57 -8.29 7.78
C VAL A 174 2.31 -7.48 8.06
N LEU A 175 1.38 -7.52 7.10
CA LEU A 175 0.08 -6.89 7.13
C LEU A 175 -1.01 -7.95 7.34
N GLY A 176 -1.86 -7.77 8.34
CA GLY A 176 -2.84 -8.77 8.77
C GLY A 176 -2.20 -9.85 9.64
N ASP A 177 -2.67 -11.08 9.48
CA ASP A 177 -2.25 -12.25 10.26
C ASP A 177 -1.82 -13.40 9.34
N ARG A 178 -1.48 -14.55 9.94
CA ARG A 178 -1.02 -15.74 9.20
C ARG A 178 -2.15 -16.42 8.41
N GLU A 179 -3.39 -16.23 8.82
CA GLU A 179 -4.56 -16.84 8.18
C GLU A 179 -4.98 -16.03 6.96
N PHE A 180 -4.90 -14.70 7.05
CA PHE A 180 -5.28 -13.80 5.99
C PHE A 180 -4.52 -12.47 6.08
N GLY A 181 -3.51 -12.34 5.22
CA GLY A 181 -2.60 -11.20 5.23
C GLY A 181 -1.61 -11.21 4.08
N ALA A 182 -0.60 -10.37 4.19
CA ALA A 182 0.49 -10.29 3.22
C ALA A 182 1.81 -10.00 3.94
N ARG A 183 2.87 -10.64 3.45
CA ARG A 183 4.24 -10.24 3.75
C ARG A 183 4.71 -9.35 2.61
N VAL A 184 4.99 -8.09 2.94
CA VAL A 184 5.44 -7.07 1.99
C VAL A 184 6.94 -6.88 2.19
N VAL A 185 7.71 -7.09 1.14
CA VAL A 185 9.12 -6.72 1.12
C VAL A 185 9.20 -5.27 0.65
N LEU A 186 9.73 -4.43 1.51
CA LEU A 186 10.04 -3.04 1.21
C LEU A 186 11.53 -2.89 0.93
N VAL A 187 11.88 -1.98 0.04
CA VAL A 187 13.26 -1.53 -0.19
C VAL A 187 13.35 -0.02 0.04
N ASN A 188 14.39 0.42 0.72
CA ASN A 188 14.65 1.83 0.98
C ASN A 188 15.38 2.46 -0.22
N GLU A 189 14.65 3.25 -1.00
CA GLU A 189 15.24 4.03 -2.10
C GLU A 189 15.42 5.48 -1.68
N SER A 190 16.06 6.30 -2.52
CA SER A 190 16.37 7.72 -2.23
C SER A 190 15.18 8.59 -1.78
N ARG A 191 13.94 8.12 -2.03
CA ARG A 191 12.69 8.81 -1.67
C ARG A 191 11.88 8.06 -0.61
N GLY A 192 12.49 7.14 0.13
CA GLY A 192 11.89 6.30 1.17
C GLY A 192 11.51 4.91 0.69
N PHE A 193 10.78 4.18 1.53
CA PHE A 193 10.41 2.79 1.28
C PHE A 193 9.47 2.61 0.10
N ARG A 194 9.73 1.57 -0.70
CA ARG A 194 8.94 1.13 -1.84
C ARG A 194 8.65 -0.36 -1.77
N VAL A 195 7.50 -0.78 -2.27
CA VAL A 195 7.13 -2.19 -2.38
C VAL A 195 8.01 -2.87 -3.43
N ASP A 196 8.88 -3.79 -3.00
CA ASP A 196 9.70 -4.59 -3.90
C ASP A 196 9.04 -5.92 -4.26
N ASP A 197 8.36 -6.57 -3.31
CA ASP A 197 7.60 -7.78 -3.57
C ASP A 197 6.53 -8.03 -2.50
N ILE A 198 5.58 -8.92 -2.80
CA ILE A 198 4.49 -9.27 -1.89
C ILE A 198 4.25 -10.77 -1.93
N GLU A 199 4.25 -11.41 -0.76
CA GLU A 199 3.78 -12.78 -0.56
C GLU A 199 2.40 -12.74 0.09
N LEU A 200 1.44 -13.48 -0.47
CA LEU A 200 0.08 -13.55 0.05
C LEU A 200 -0.05 -14.69 1.07
N LEU A 201 -0.56 -14.39 2.26
CA LEU A 201 -0.77 -15.35 3.35
C LEU A 201 -2.24 -15.78 3.38
N SER A 202 -2.50 -17.08 3.38
CA SER A 202 -3.87 -17.64 3.28
C SER A 202 -4.11 -18.89 4.14
N GLY A 203 -3.49 -18.99 5.33
CA GLY A 203 -3.82 -19.95 6.39
C GLY A 203 -3.51 -21.43 6.12
N ALA A 204 -3.53 -21.87 4.87
CA ALA A 204 -3.07 -23.19 4.50
C ALA A 204 -1.54 -23.19 4.46
N ALA A 205 -0.92 -23.98 5.35
CA ALA A 205 0.44 -24.45 5.15
C ALA A 205 0.45 -25.30 3.88
N SER A 206 0.58 -24.64 2.74
CA SER A 206 0.86 -25.34 1.49
C SER A 206 2.36 -25.60 1.48
N ASP A 207 2.76 -26.86 1.33
CA ASP A 207 4.15 -27.23 1.01
C ASP A 207 4.61 -26.64 -0.35
N ALA A 208 3.71 -25.98 -1.08
CA ALA A 208 4.07 -25.18 -2.24
C ALA A 208 4.89 -23.96 -1.83
N ARG A 209 5.99 -23.73 -2.54
CA ARG A 209 6.81 -22.51 -2.40
C ARG A 209 5.91 -21.27 -2.42
N PRO A 210 6.13 -20.31 -1.51
CA PRO A 210 5.35 -19.08 -1.49
C PRO A 210 5.42 -18.41 -2.87
N THR A 211 4.25 -18.12 -3.43
CA THR A 211 4.18 -17.46 -4.73
C THR A 211 4.27 -15.96 -4.52
N MET A 212 5.43 -15.41 -4.85
CA MET A 212 5.68 -13.98 -4.84
C MET A 212 4.86 -13.27 -5.93
N LEU A 213 4.19 -12.18 -5.59
CA LEU A 213 3.31 -11.44 -6.48
C LEU A 213 4.08 -10.89 -7.68
N LYS A 214 5.26 -10.30 -7.49
CA LYS A 214 6.07 -9.76 -8.58
C LYS A 214 6.41 -10.83 -9.62
N GLN A 215 6.81 -12.01 -9.17
CA GLN A 215 7.06 -13.15 -10.05
C GLN A 215 5.77 -13.62 -10.76
N ALA A 216 4.67 -13.71 -10.02
CA ALA A 216 3.37 -14.13 -10.56
C ALA A 216 2.85 -13.17 -11.65
N LEU A 217 3.03 -11.86 -11.45
CA LEU A 217 2.65 -10.83 -12.42
C LEU A 217 3.55 -10.86 -13.64
N ARG A 218 4.86 -10.96 -13.46
CA ARG A 218 5.81 -11.11 -14.58
C ARG A 218 5.46 -12.31 -15.47
N LEU A 219 5.08 -13.45 -14.88
CA LEU A 219 4.65 -14.63 -15.63
C LEU A 219 3.31 -14.44 -16.34
N GLU A 220 2.38 -13.68 -15.76
CA GLU A 220 1.10 -13.34 -16.39
C GLU A 220 1.31 -12.46 -17.62
N ILE A 221 2.21 -11.48 -17.52
CA ILE A 221 2.54 -10.54 -18.61
C ILE A 221 3.32 -11.26 -19.73
N ALA A 222 4.25 -12.14 -19.39
CA ALA A 222 5.08 -12.87 -20.36
C ALA A 222 4.30 -13.91 -21.18
N ARG A 223 3.08 -14.28 -20.77
CA ARG A 223 2.24 -15.20 -21.54
C ARG A 223 1.76 -14.52 -22.82
N PRO A 224 2.07 -15.05 -24.01
CA PRO A 224 1.55 -14.51 -25.26
C PRO A 224 0.02 -14.49 -25.20
N ARG A 225 -0.61 -13.34 -25.47
CA ARG A 225 -2.05 -13.24 -25.76
C ARG A 225 -2.34 -13.94 -27.09
N ASN A 226 -2.24 -15.26 -27.14
CA ASN A 226 -2.49 -16.06 -28.34
C ASN A 226 -3.75 -16.90 -28.14
N ARG A 227 -4.91 -16.26 -28.35
CA ARG A 227 -6.10 -16.76 -29.08
C ARG A 227 -7.25 -15.74 -28.96
N ASP A 228 -7.94 -15.55 -30.09
CA ASP A 228 -9.26 -14.92 -30.26
C ASP A 228 -9.33 -13.45 -30.74
N GLN A 229 -8.61 -13.15 -31.83
CA GLN A 229 -9.26 -12.63 -33.04
C GLN A 229 -8.76 -13.44 -34.22
N ALA A 230 -9.38 -14.61 -34.45
CA ALA A 230 -9.35 -15.20 -35.77
C ALA A 230 -10.11 -14.23 -36.71
N PRO A 231 -9.55 -13.84 -37.87
CA PRO A 231 -10.35 -13.11 -38.85
C PRO A 231 -11.52 -14.01 -39.23
N ALA A 232 -12.74 -13.49 -39.09
CA ALA A 232 -13.95 -14.14 -39.54
C ALA A 232 -13.68 -14.70 -40.94
N ALA A 233 -13.68 -16.03 -41.02
CA ALA A 233 -13.52 -16.73 -42.27
C ALA A 233 -14.55 -16.18 -43.24
N SER A 234 -14.04 -15.56 -44.30
CA SER A 234 -14.70 -15.35 -45.58
C SER A 234 -15.66 -16.51 -45.85
N SER A 235 -16.94 -16.29 -45.54
CA SER A 235 -17.99 -17.19 -45.98
C SER A 235 -18.20 -16.92 -47.46
N ARG A 236 -17.53 -17.78 -48.23
CA ARG A 236 -17.62 -17.91 -49.68
C ARG A 236 -19.07 -17.81 -50.14
N ARG A 237 -19.28 -16.97 -51.17
CA ARG A 237 -20.44 -16.98 -52.06
C ARG A 237 -20.86 -18.42 -52.42
N PRO A 238 -22.16 -18.76 -52.38
CA PRO A 238 -22.71 -19.76 -53.26
C PRO A 238 -22.86 -19.13 -54.65
N THR A 239 -22.04 -19.58 -55.59
CA THR A 239 -22.29 -19.46 -57.01
C THR A 239 -23.22 -20.61 -57.39
N THR A 240 -24.48 -20.32 -57.65
CA THR A 240 -25.40 -21.28 -58.29
C THR A 240 -25.21 -21.21 -59.80
N PRO A 241 -25.03 -22.34 -60.49
CA PRO A 241 -24.78 -22.38 -61.92
C PRO A 241 -26.07 -22.15 -62.72
N VAL A 242 -25.92 -21.41 -63.82
CA VAL A 242 -26.88 -21.27 -64.92
C VAL A 242 -26.99 -22.62 -65.65
N VAL A 243 -28.21 -23.12 -65.84
CA VAL A 243 -28.54 -24.13 -66.85
C VAL A 243 -29.76 -23.63 -67.63
N PRO A 244 -29.72 -23.60 -68.97
CA PRO A 244 -30.78 -23.06 -69.82
C PRO A 244 -31.84 -24.13 -70.14
N SER A 245 -33.11 -23.74 -70.23
CA SER A 245 -34.17 -24.55 -70.84
C SER A 245 -35.35 -23.67 -71.27
N GLU A 246 -35.34 -23.27 -72.53
CA GLU A 246 -36.54 -23.20 -73.38
C GLU A 246 -36.45 -24.40 -74.35
N PRO A 247 -37.54 -24.93 -74.98
CA PRO A 247 -38.73 -24.17 -75.39
C PRO A 247 -40.11 -24.90 -75.34
N THR A 248 -41.14 -24.11 -75.68
CA THR A 248 -42.41 -24.43 -76.40
C THR A 248 -43.67 -24.98 -75.71
N ALA A 249 -44.75 -24.21 -75.96
CA ALA A 249 -46.12 -24.57 -76.33
C ALA A 249 -47.15 -24.93 -75.22
N ARG A 250 -48.09 -24.01 -74.98
CA ARG A 250 -49.40 -23.95 -75.66
C ARG A 250 -50.06 -22.59 -75.48
#